data_AF-A0ABD5MZY1-F1
#
_entry.id   AF-A0ABD5MZY1-F1
#
_cell.length_a   1.000
_cell.length_b   1.000
_cell.length_c   1.000
_cell.angle_alpha   90.00
_cell.angle_beta   90.00
_cell.angle_gamma   90.00
#
_symmetry.space_group_name_H-M   'P 1'
#
loop_
_entity.id
_entity.type
_entity.pdbx_description
1 polymer ?
#
loop_
_entity_poly.entity_id
_entity_poly.type
_entity_poly.pdbx_seq_one_letter_code
_entity_poly.pdbx_strand_id
1 'polypeptide(L)'
;RINKITFHTLRHLYGSLEYFKTKDILHVKERLGHRAISSTLVYTHLVNFESDEFHTATSKSLKQDQELLKAGFEYVTERDSIKIFRKRK
;
A
#
# COMPACT_ATOMS: atom_id res chain seq x y z
N ARG A 1 18.94 23.33 -3.84
CA ARG A 1 18.29 22.01 -3.63
C ARG A 1 17.28 21.66 -4.75
N ILE A 2 16.62 22.64 -5.38
CA ILE A 2 15.68 22.45 -6.51
C ILE A 2 16.38 22.09 -7.85
N ASN A 3 17.64 22.47 -8.06
CA ASN A 3 18.39 22.25 -9.31
C ASN A 3 18.74 20.79 -9.66
N LYS A 4 18.29 19.78 -8.88
CA LYS A 4 18.53 18.35 -9.17
C LYS A 4 17.31 17.63 -9.75
N ILE A 5 16.18 18.33 -9.89
CA ILE A 5 14.99 17.75 -10.52
C ILE A 5 15.18 17.81 -12.03
N THR A 6 15.32 16.65 -12.66
CA THR A 6 15.43 16.50 -14.12
C THR A 6 14.27 15.68 -14.64
N PHE A 7 14.05 15.71 -15.96
CA PHE A 7 13.05 14.85 -16.61
C PHE A 7 13.27 13.36 -16.30
N HIS A 8 14.52 12.95 -16.11
CA HIS A 8 14.85 11.59 -15.69
C HIS A 8 14.30 11.29 -14.29
N THR A 9 14.43 12.20 -13.34
CA THR A 9 13.87 12.06 -11.99
C THR A 9 12.34 11.97 -12.02
N LEU A 10 11.68 12.80 -12.83
CA LEU A 10 10.22 12.75 -13.01
C LEU A 10 9.75 11.45 -13.65
N ARG A 11 10.50 10.94 -14.65
CA ARG A 11 10.23 9.65 -15.29
C ARG A 11 10.33 8.49 -14.30
N HIS A 12 11.33 8.49 -13.43
CA HIS A 12 11.46 7.48 -12.38
C HIS A 12 10.31 7.55 -11.37
N LEU A 13 9.91 8.77 -10.97
CA LEU A 13 8.73 8.95 -10.11
C LEU A 13 7.46 8.38 -10.76
N TYR A 14 7.24 8.67 -12.04
CA TYR A 14 6.10 8.15 -12.78
C TYR A 14 6.13 6.62 -12.85
N GLY A 15 7.28 6.01 -13.17
CA GLY A 15 7.43 4.55 -13.21
C GLY A 15 7.11 3.87 -11.88
N SER A 16 7.61 4.40 -10.77
CA SER A 16 7.32 3.87 -9.43
C SER A 16 5.83 4.01 -9.05
N LEU A 17 5.19 5.15 -9.37
CA LEU A 17 3.77 5.37 -9.06
C LEU A 17 2.85 4.50 -9.91
N GLU A 18 3.15 4.35 -11.21
CA GLU A 18 2.37 3.52 -12.12
C GLU A 18 2.44 2.04 -11.69
N TYR A 19 3.63 1.59 -11.27
CA TYR A 19 3.82 0.23 -10.74
C TYR A 19 3.07 0.01 -9.43
N PHE A 20 3.09 1.00 -8.51
CA PHE A 20 2.32 0.94 -7.27
C PHE A 20 0.80 0.84 -7.51
N LYS A 21 0.28 1.60 -8.49
CA LYS A 21 -1.14 1.64 -8.80
C LYS A 21 -1.63 0.38 -9.52
N THR A 22 -0.90 -0.06 -10.54
CA THR A 22 -1.35 -1.14 -11.43
C THR A 22 -0.88 -2.50 -10.99
N LYS A 23 0.23 -2.59 -10.24
CA LYS A 23 0.92 -3.82 -9.86
C LYS A 23 1.36 -4.68 -11.07
N ASP A 24 1.34 -4.10 -12.28
CA ASP A 24 1.70 -4.79 -13.51
C ASP A 24 2.99 -4.17 -14.10
N ILE A 25 4.07 -4.94 -14.05
CA ILE A 25 5.38 -4.51 -14.57
C ILE A 25 5.43 -4.40 -16.09
N LEU A 26 4.62 -5.20 -16.81
CA LEU A 26 4.53 -5.16 -18.27
C LEU A 26 3.83 -3.88 -18.72
N HIS A 27 2.78 -3.48 -18.01
CA HIS A 27 2.11 -2.21 -18.23
C HIS A 27 3.08 -1.02 -18.07
N VAL A 28 3.87 -1.00 -16.99
CA VAL A 28 4.87 0.05 -16.78
C VAL A 28 5.95 0.05 -17.86
N LYS A 29 6.39 -1.13 -18.31
CA LYS A 29 7.38 -1.26 -19.39
C LYS A 29 6.84 -0.63 -20.69
N GLU A 30 5.58 -0.88 -21.05
CA GLU A 30 4.93 -0.30 -22.22
C GLU A 30 4.80 1.23 -22.09
N ARG A 31 4.31 1.71 -20.94
CA ARG A 31 4.11 3.15 -20.67
C ARG A 31 5.42 3.94 -20.68
N LEU A 32 6.51 3.35 -20.18
CA LEU A 32 7.83 3.96 -20.24
C LEU A 32 8.52 3.77 -21.59
N GLY A 33 8.09 2.81 -22.42
CA GLY A 33 8.75 2.49 -23.69
C GLY A 33 10.12 1.83 -23.48
N HIS A 34 10.27 1.00 -22.44
CA HIS A 34 11.51 0.28 -22.20
C HIS A 34 11.64 -0.91 -23.15
N ARG A 35 12.77 -0.98 -23.88
CA ARG A 35 13.09 -2.11 -24.77
C ARG A 35 13.29 -3.41 -23.99
N ALA A 36 14.02 -3.34 -22.87
CA ALA A 36 14.31 -4.48 -22.01
C ALA A 36 13.49 -4.42 -20.70
N ILE A 37 13.02 -5.57 -20.22
CA ILE A 37 12.27 -5.64 -18.96
C ILE A 37 13.18 -5.40 -17.75
N SER A 38 14.47 -5.72 -17.84
CA SER A 38 15.48 -5.50 -16.79
C SER A 38 15.54 -4.04 -16.33
N SER A 39 15.38 -3.08 -17.24
CA SER A 39 15.33 -1.65 -16.91
C SER A 39 14.11 -1.27 -16.08
N THR A 40 13.01 -2.04 -16.19
CA THR A 40 11.76 -1.78 -15.48
C THR A 40 11.74 -2.49 -14.12
N LEU A 41 12.43 -3.63 -14.00
CA LEU A 41 12.56 -4.38 -12.73
C LEU A 41 13.22 -3.57 -11.60
N VAL A 42 13.91 -2.48 -11.91
CA VAL A 42 14.40 -1.55 -10.89
C VAL A 42 13.25 -1.05 -10.00
N TYR A 43 12.07 -0.78 -10.57
CA TYR A 43 10.92 -0.26 -9.82
C TYR A 43 10.28 -1.28 -8.86
N THR A 44 10.50 -2.59 -9.06
CA THR A 44 9.91 -3.61 -8.19
C THR A 44 10.51 -3.59 -6.79
N HIS A 45 11.76 -3.14 -6.66
CA HIS A 45 12.47 -3.03 -5.39
C HIS A 45 12.18 -1.69 -4.68
N LEU A 46 11.76 -0.67 -5.42
CA LEU A 46 11.43 0.65 -4.84
C LEU A 46 10.02 0.69 -4.26
N VAL A 47 9.11 -0.14 -4.79
CA VAL A 47 7.73 -0.21 -4.30
C VAL A 47 7.64 -1.37 -3.33
N ASN A 48 7.82 -1.09 -2.04
CA ASN A 48 7.44 -2.03 -1.02
C ASN A 48 5.91 -2.05 -1.01
N PHE A 49 5.32 -3.12 -1.54
CA PHE A 49 3.95 -3.46 -1.23
C PHE A 49 3.98 -3.89 0.23
N GLU A 50 3.99 -2.93 1.15
CA GLU A 50 3.34 -3.18 2.43
C GLU A 50 1.91 -3.52 2.05
N SER A 51 1.66 -4.82 1.85
CA SER A 51 0.34 -5.39 2.06
C SER A 51 -0.15 -4.71 3.31
N ASP A 52 -1.29 -4.01 3.25
CA ASP A 52 -1.88 -3.40 4.43
C ASP A 52 -1.97 -4.50 5.53
N GLU A 53 -0.92 -4.64 6.34
CA GLU A 53 -0.86 -5.62 7.40
C GLU A 53 -1.76 -5.01 8.44
N PHE A 54 -2.98 -5.51 8.50
CA PHE A 54 -3.92 -5.05 9.50
C PHE A 54 -3.72 -5.88 10.75
N HIS A 55 -3.50 -5.21 11.88
CA HIS A 55 -3.74 -5.84 13.17
C HIS A 55 -5.25 -6.05 13.33
N THR A 56 -5.68 -7.30 13.42
CA THR A 56 -7.08 -7.65 13.64
C THR A 56 -7.33 -7.96 15.11
N ALA A 57 -8.38 -7.39 15.69
CA ALA A 57 -8.83 -7.68 17.05
C ALA A 57 -10.32 -7.99 17.06
N THR A 58 -10.76 -8.81 18.01
CA THR A 58 -12.16 -9.19 18.17
C THR A 58 -12.66 -8.89 19.56
N SER A 59 -13.92 -8.47 19.70
CA SER A 59 -14.56 -8.23 20.99
C SER A 59 -15.95 -8.83 21.07
N LYS A 60 -16.38 -9.11 22.30
CA LYS A 60 -17.74 -9.60 22.65
C LYS A 60 -18.46 -8.70 23.65
N SER A 61 -17.83 -7.59 24.05
CA SER A 61 -18.23 -6.78 25.21
C SER A 61 -18.09 -5.29 24.88
N LEU A 62 -19.06 -4.49 25.33
CA LEU A 62 -19.04 -3.03 25.15
C LEU A 62 -17.80 -2.37 25.78
N LYS A 63 -17.24 -2.92 26.86
CA LYS A 63 -16.00 -2.41 27.46
C LYS A 63 -14.80 -2.63 26.53
N GLN A 64 -14.71 -3.82 25.92
CA GLN A 64 -13.64 -4.13 24.96
C GLN A 64 -13.78 -3.29 23.68
N ASP A 65 -15.00 -3.05 23.22
CA ASP A 65 -15.25 -2.17 22.06
C ASP A 65 -14.67 -0.77 22.33
N GLN A 66 -14.93 -0.21 23.51
CA GLN A 66 -14.41 1.11 23.89
C GLN A 66 -12.88 1.12 23.98
N GLU A 67 -12.25 0.06 24.49
CA GLU A 67 -10.79 -0.04 24.56
C GLU A 67 -10.16 -0.14 23.16
N LEU A 68 -10.74 -0.95 22.26
CA LEU A 68 -10.26 -1.09 20.88
C LEU A 68 -10.44 0.22 20.08
N LEU A 69 -11.55 0.92 20.27
CA LEU A 69 -11.78 2.23 19.66
C LEU A 69 -10.78 3.28 20.18
N LYS A 70 -10.51 3.31 21.49
CA LYS A 70 -9.48 4.19 22.08
C LYS A 70 -8.07 3.87 21.57
N ALA A 71 -7.77 2.59 21.31
CA ALA A 71 -6.51 2.15 20.75
C ALA A 71 -6.36 2.46 19.23
N GLY A 72 -7.40 3.02 18.61
CA GLY A 72 -7.40 3.45 17.21
C GLY A 72 -7.70 2.33 16.22
N PHE A 73 -8.42 1.28 16.64
CA PHE A 73 -8.93 0.28 15.71
C PHE A 73 -10.25 0.75 15.08
N GLU A 74 -10.41 0.44 13.79
CA GLU A 74 -11.63 0.69 13.03
C GLU A 74 -12.55 -0.54 13.03
N TYR A 75 -13.85 -0.32 13.19
CA TYR A 75 -14.85 -1.38 13.09
C TYR A 75 -15.01 -1.86 11.64
N VAL A 76 -14.99 -3.17 11.42
CA VAL A 76 -15.14 -3.78 10.09
C VAL A 76 -16.50 -4.44 9.94
N THR A 77 -16.80 -5.43 10.78
CA THR A 77 -18.02 -6.24 10.67
C THR A 77 -18.27 -7.02 11.95
N GLU A 78 -19.47 -7.60 12.08
CA GLU A 78 -19.88 -8.47 13.18
C GLU A 78 -20.32 -9.83 12.63
N ARG A 79 -19.83 -10.93 13.20
CA ARG A 79 -20.27 -12.30 12.90
C ARG A 79 -20.46 -13.06 14.20
N ASP A 80 -21.57 -13.77 14.35
CA ASP A 80 -21.85 -14.60 15.54
C ASP A 80 -21.73 -13.84 16.87
N SER A 81 -22.21 -12.58 16.90
CA SER A 81 -22.08 -11.66 18.05
C SER A 81 -20.64 -11.33 18.46
N ILE A 82 -19.68 -11.54 17.56
CA ILE A 82 -18.27 -11.16 17.70
C ILE A 82 -17.99 -10.02 16.72
N LYS A 83 -17.61 -8.86 17.26
CA LYS A 83 -17.23 -7.70 16.46
C LYS A 83 -15.76 -7.81 16.08
N ILE A 84 -15.46 -7.52 14.82
CA ILE A 84 -14.11 -7.57 14.24
C ILE A 84 -13.66 -6.15 13.96
N PHE A 85 -12.45 -5.84 14.42
CA PHE A 85 -11.80 -4.57 14.26
C PHE A 85 -10.46 -4.73 13.53
N ARG A 86 -10.04 -3.70 12.80
CA ARG A 86 -8.74 -3.66 12.14
C ARG A 86 -8.01 -2.36 12.45
N LYS A 87 -6.70 -2.41 12.54
CA LYS A 87 -5.83 -1.24 12.62
C LYS A 87 -4.69 -1.41 11.64
N ARG A 88 -4.39 -0.39 10.84
CA ARG A 88 -3.20 -0.40 9.98
C ARG A 88 -1.95 -0.50 10.87
N LYS A 89 -1.04 -1.42 10.52
CA LYS A 89 0.28 -1.54 11.14
C LYS A 89 1.10 -0.27 10.95
#